data_AF-A0A8C6YGH3-F1
#
_entry.id   AF-A0A8C6YGH3-F1
#
_cell.length_a   1.000
_cell.length_b   1.000
_cell.length_c   1.000
_cell.angle_alpha   90.00
_cell.angle_beta   90.00
_cell.angle_gamma   90.00
#
_symmetry.space_group_name_H-M   'P 1'
#
loop_
_entity.id
_entity.type
_entity.pdbx_description
1 polymer ?
#
loop_
_entity_poly.entity_id
_entity_poly.type
_entity_poly.pdbx_seq_one_letter_code
_entity_poly.pdbx_strand_id
1 'polypeptide(L)'
;MTQAEIKLCSLLLCEHFGEIVEKVGMQLIRMGGQTLWMISQNTGMLLDQVRKALCVLIQHNLVIFQQQKRGQVEYEAQCSRMLRILRYPRYIYTAKTLYSDTGELIVEELLLNGKMTMSAVVKKVADRLTETMEDGKTMDYSEVSATFTCLADTHFVQRCPSPPERSESTEARPSPTPALAINEKDMYAVPKLNLIGKGKRKHSDNTKEDGEREAKQSRQDLESEEPSADSGIFWQVNIDRFHQHFRDQAIVSAVANRMDQTSSEIVRTMLRMSEVTTSSNAPYTQPLSSNEIFRLLPTGYNISKQILDQYLTLLADDPLEFVGKSGDSGGGMYVIKHALLHFPPGYRFGSRCARIFRLLLRKRHLEQKQIEDFAMIPAKEAKEMMYKMLSANIVALQEIPKTPDHAPSRTFYLYTVNTLSSARLLLQRCYKCVANLIERRLHETKENRRLLEKSQRVEAILASVQATGAEQAQLQEIEEMITAPERQQLETLKHNVNKSHEYIELKYKLRTLPQPHQSG
;
A
#
# COMPACT_ATOMS: atom_id res chain seq x y z
N MET A 1 16.61 10.10 -7.91
CA MET A 1 16.25 9.31 -6.71
C MET A 1 17.11 9.78 -5.54
N THR A 2 16.56 9.77 -4.33
CA THR A 2 17.31 10.09 -3.12
C THR A 2 18.04 8.86 -2.61
N GLN A 3 19.20 9.04 -1.97
CA GLN A 3 19.94 7.92 -1.34
C GLN A 3 19.09 7.18 -0.30
N ALA A 4 18.15 7.86 0.36
CA ALA A 4 17.25 7.27 1.34
C ALA A 4 16.29 6.25 0.70
N GLU A 5 15.74 6.56 -0.48
CA GLU A 5 14.88 5.62 -1.23
C GLU A 5 15.65 4.39 -1.68
N ILE A 6 16.87 4.60 -2.20
CA ILE A 6 17.76 3.53 -2.65
C ILE A 6 18.06 2.57 -1.49
N LYS A 7 18.44 3.11 -0.33
CA LYS A 7 18.72 2.31 0.86
C LYS A 7 17.48 1.55 1.35
N LEU A 8 16.31 2.18 1.34
CA LEU A 8 15.05 1.53 1.73
C LEU A 8 14.66 0.40 0.77
N CYS A 9 14.82 0.60 -0.55
CA CYS A 9 14.55 -0.44 -1.54
C CYS A 9 15.48 -1.65 -1.37
N SER A 10 16.77 -1.42 -1.09
CA SER A 10 17.74 -2.48 -0.76
C SER A 10 17.26 -3.35 0.40
N LEU A 11 16.87 -2.72 1.51
CA LEU A 11 16.38 -3.43 2.69
C LEU A 11 15.11 -4.26 2.39
N LEU A 12 14.15 -3.69 1.66
CA LEU A 12 12.91 -4.37 1.28
C LEU A 12 13.17 -5.56 0.36
N LEU A 13 14.02 -5.40 -0.67
CA LEU A 13 14.34 -6.49 -1.58
C LEU A 13 15.07 -7.63 -0.85
N CYS A 14 16.00 -7.29 0.03
CA CYS A 14 16.73 -8.28 0.82
C CYS A 14 15.81 -9.06 1.76
N GLU A 15 14.85 -8.39 2.40
CA GLU A 15 13.94 -9.02 3.35
C GLU A 15 12.93 -9.96 2.68
N HIS A 16 12.36 -9.55 1.54
CA HIS A 16 11.31 -10.34 0.87
C HIS A 16 11.85 -11.36 -0.13
N PHE A 17 12.97 -11.08 -0.79
CA PHE A 17 13.47 -11.90 -1.91
C PHE A 17 14.92 -12.39 -1.74
N GLY A 18 15.63 -11.91 -0.73
CA GLY A 18 17.02 -12.29 -0.44
C GLY A 18 18.09 -11.50 -1.19
N GLU A 19 19.35 -11.81 -0.89
CA GLU A 19 20.53 -11.01 -1.30
C GLU A 19 20.79 -11.01 -2.82
N ILE A 20 20.51 -12.12 -3.51
CA ILE A 20 20.74 -12.26 -4.96
C ILE A 20 19.83 -11.30 -5.73
N VAL A 21 18.54 -11.29 -5.37
CA VAL A 21 17.52 -10.44 -5.99
C VAL A 21 17.77 -8.97 -5.64
N GLU A 22 18.19 -8.69 -4.41
CA GLU A 22 18.59 -7.35 -3.98
C GLU A 22 19.72 -6.78 -4.83
N LYS A 23 20.83 -7.52 -5.03
CA LYS A 23 21.96 -7.03 -5.85
C LYS A 23 21.54 -6.67 -7.27
N VAL A 24 20.76 -7.53 -7.92
CA VAL A 24 20.25 -7.30 -9.28
C VAL A 24 19.29 -6.10 -9.32
N GLY A 25 18.35 -6.02 -8.38
CA GLY A 25 17.40 -4.91 -8.29
C GLY A 25 18.10 -3.57 -8.02
N MET A 26 19.09 -3.56 -7.12
CA MET A 26 19.86 -2.36 -6.79
C MET A 26 20.72 -1.87 -7.94
N GLN A 27 21.26 -2.79 -8.75
CA GLN A 27 21.98 -2.42 -9.96
C GLN A 27 21.07 -1.69 -10.96
N LEU A 28 19.85 -2.21 -11.17
CA LEU A 28 18.86 -1.57 -12.03
C LEU A 28 18.40 -0.21 -11.50
N ILE A 29 18.22 -0.07 -10.18
CA ILE A 29 17.82 1.21 -9.57
C ILE A 29 18.90 2.28 -9.74
N ARG A 30 20.18 1.92 -9.64
CA ARG A 30 21.31 2.87 -9.71
C ARG A 30 21.67 3.26 -11.13
N MET A 31 21.69 2.30 -12.04
CA MET A 31 22.17 2.49 -13.40
C MET A 31 21.07 2.71 -14.44
N GLY A 32 19.79 2.48 -14.07
CA GLY A 32 18.65 2.58 -14.99
C GLY A 32 18.44 1.32 -15.83
N GLY A 33 17.81 1.50 -16.99
CA GLY A 33 17.52 0.41 -17.94
C GLY A 33 18.79 -0.30 -18.43
N GLN A 34 18.87 -1.62 -18.26
CA GLN A 34 20.03 -2.42 -18.66
C GLN A 34 19.65 -3.74 -19.35
N THR A 35 20.54 -4.25 -20.20
CA THR A 35 20.41 -5.58 -20.81
C THR A 35 20.87 -6.68 -19.87
N LEU A 36 20.39 -7.90 -20.08
CA LEU A 36 20.72 -9.08 -19.24
C LEU A 36 22.24 -9.26 -19.05
N TRP A 37 23.01 -9.09 -20.14
CA TRP A 37 24.46 -9.28 -20.11
C TRP A 37 25.16 -8.18 -19.32
N MET A 38 24.74 -6.91 -19.49
CA MET A 38 25.27 -5.78 -18.75
C MET A 38 25.03 -5.93 -17.23
N ILE A 39 23.86 -6.45 -16.84
CA ILE A 39 23.54 -6.74 -15.44
C ILE A 39 24.49 -7.80 -14.88
N SER A 40 24.72 -8.90 -15.61
CA SER A 40 25.64 -9.97 -15.18
C SER A 40 27.07 -9.47 -15.04
N GLN A 41 27.58 -8.70 -16.01
CA GLN A 41 28.93 -8.12 -15.93
C GLN A 41 29.10 -7.18 -14.74
N ASN A 42 28.15 -6.29 -14.51
CA ASN A 42 28.27 -5.29 -13.46
C ASN A 42 28.07 -5.87 -12.05
N THR A 43 27.27 -6.94 -11.92
CA THR A 43 27.02 -7.60 -10.62
C THR A 43 28.06 -8.68 -10.31
N GLY A 44 28.83 -9.14 -11.31
CA GLY A 44 29.75 -10.27 -11.19
C GLY A 44 29.05 -11.62 -10.97
N MET A 45 27.73 -11.70 -11.25
CA MET A 45 26.91 -12.88 -10.99
C MET A 45 26.74 -13.73 -12.24
N LEU A 46 26.53 -15.04 -12.04
CA LEU A 46 26.23 -15.97 -13.13
C LEU A 46 24.92 -15.60 -13.82
N LEU A 47 24.90 -15.69 -15.16
CA LEU A 47 23.72 -15.38 -15.99
C LEU A 47 22.45 -16.13 -15.53
N ASP A 48 22.58 -17.37 -15.06
CA ASP A 48 21.45 -18.16 -14.56
C ASP A 48 20.84 -17.55 -13.28
N GLN A 49 21.68 -17.08 -12.35
CA GLN A 49 21.22 -16.41 -11.14
C GLN A 49 20.53 -15.09 -11.47
N VAL A 50 21.07 -14.33 -12.44
CA VAL A 50 20.46 -13.07 -12.90
C VAL A 50 19.11 -13.35 -13.57
N ARG A 51 18.97 -14.40 -14.38
CA ARG A 51 17.69 -14.79 -14.99
C ARG A 51 16.64 -15.15 -13.92
N LYS A 52 17.02 -15.95 -12.93
CA LYS A 52 16.14 -16.31 -11.80
C LYS A 52 15.70 -15.08 -11.02
N ALA A 53 16.64 -14.17 -10.72
CA ALA A 53 16.35 -12.93 -10.01
C ALA A 53 15.40 -12.01 -10.81
N LEU A 54 15.66 -11.82 -12.11
CA LEU A 54 14.77 -11.04 -12.98
C LEU A 54 13.39 -11.66 -13.11
N CYS A 55 13.28 -12.99 -13.18
CA CYS A 55 12.00 -13.69 -13.20
C CYS A 55 11.16 -13.36 -11.96
N VAL A 56 11.75 -13.45 -10.77
CA VAL A 56 11.07 -13.10 -9.50
C VAL A 56 10.65 -11.62 -9.49
N LEU A 57 11.51 -10.71 -9.94
CA LEU A 57 11.21 -9.27 -9.98
C LEU A 57 10.08 -8.93 -10.98
N ILE A 58 10.06 -9.58 -12.14
CA ILE A 58 9.01 -9.40 -13.16
C ILE A 58 7.68 -10.01 -12.71
N GLN A 59 7.74 -11.15 -12.01
CA GLN A 59 6.57 -11.80 -11.41
C GLN A 59 5.86 -10.87 -10.41
N HIS A 60 6.61 -10.12 -9.61
CA HIS A 60 6.07 -9.17 -8.64
C HIS A 60 5.84 -7.75 -9.19
N ASN A 61 5.97 -7.56 -10.51
CA ASN A 61 5.84 -6.27 -11.19
C ASN A 61 6.80 -5.19 -10.66
N LEU A 62 7.98 -5.58 -10.18
CA LEU A 62 9.01 -4.65 -9.68
C LEU A 62 9.93 -4.16 -10.81
N VAL A 63 10.04 -4.94 -11.88
CA VAL A 63 10.83 -4.65 -13.08
C VAL A 63 9.93 -4.74 -14.31
N ILE A 64 10.04 -3.74 -15.18
CA ILE A 64 9.44 -3.75 -16.52
C ILE A 64 10.54 -4.11 -17.52
N PHE A 65 10.17 -4.82 -18.57
CA PHE A 65 11.04 -5.05 -19.72
C PHE A 65 10.48 -4.34 -20.95
N GLN A 66 11.35 -3.77 -21.76
CA GLN A 66 11.01 -3.14 -23.03
C GLN A 66 12.00 -3.58 -24.11
N GLN A 67 11.50 -3.75 -25.34
CA GLN A 67 12.35 -4.06 -26.47
C GLN A 67 12.86 -2.77 -27.11
N GLN A 68 14.17 -2.60 -27.12
CA GLN A 68 14.85 -1.49 -27.79
C GLN A 68 14.79 -1.64 -29.32
N LYS A 69 15.01 -0.53 -30.05
CA LYS A 69 15.03 -0.50 -31.53
C LYS A 69 16.04 -1.48 -32.16
N ARG A 70 17.06 -1.92 -31.40
CA ARG A 70 18.08 -2.89 -31.82
C ARG A 70 17.71 -4.36 -31.54
N GLY A 71 16.48 -4.61 -31.08
CA GLY A 71 16.00 -5.96 -30.74
C GLY A 71 16.48 -6.50 -29.40
N GLN A 72 17.30 -5.74 -28.64
CA GLN A 72 17.73 -6.09 -27.29
C GLN A 72 16.64 -5.75 -26.27
N VAL A 73 16.54 -6.57 -25.22
CA VAL A 73 15.61 -6.37 -24.12
C VAL A 73 16.31 -5.60 -23.02
N GLU A 74 15.73 -4.47 -22.64
CA GLU A 74 16.16 -3.69 -21.48
C GLU A 74 15.20 -3.91 -20.33
N TYR A 75 15.76 -4.10 -19.15
CA TYR A 75 15.04 -4.24 -17.89
C TYR A 75 15.19 -2.95 -17.11
N GLU A 76 14.07 -2.39 -16.65
CA GLU A 76 14.01 -1.15 -15.86
C GLU A 76 13.29 -1.40 -14.54
N ALA A 77 13.89 -0.98 -13.43
CA ALA A 77 13.32 -1.13 -12.09
C ALA A 77 12.37 0.02 -11.72
N GLN A 78 11.18 -0.33 -11.23
CA GLN A 78 10.21 0.62 -10.73
C GLN A 78 10.37 0.87 -9.23
N CYS A 79 11.21 1.84 -8.86
CA CYS A 79 11.47 2.19 -7.46
C CYS A 79 10.20 2.57 -6.68
N SER A 80 9.29 3.34 -7.29
CA SER A 80 8.02 3.70 -6.68
C SER A 80 7.16 2.49 -6.33
N ARG A 81 7.22 1.42 -7.14
CA ARG A 81 6.51 0.16 -6.91
C ARG A 81 7.13 -0.69 -5.82
N MET A 82 8.46 -0.69 -5.70
CA MET A 82 9.18 -1.37 -4.62
C MET A 82 8.87 -0.75 -3.25
N LEU A 83 8.85 0.59 -3.16
CA LEU A 83 8.47 1.28 -1.92
C LEU A 83 7.02 1.01 -1.50
N ARG A 84 6.14 0.61 -2.44
CA ARG A 84 4.74 0.27 -2.14
C ARG A 84 4.60 -1.08 -1.40
N ILE A 85 5.65 -1.91 -1.32
CA ILE A 85 5.65 -3.15 -0.51
C ILE A 85 5.36 -2.86 0.96
N LEU A 86 5.89 -1.75 1.48
CA LEU A 86 5.63 -1.27 2.85
C LEU A 86 4.14 -1.07 3.17
N ARG A 87 3.30 -0.88 2.14
CA ARG A 87 1.87 -0.61 2.31
C ARG A 87 1.00 -1.86 2.16
N TYR A 88 1.57 -3.04 1.89
CA TYR A 88 0.82 -4.28 1.71
C TYR A 88 -0.12 -4.58 2.88
N PRO A 89 0.30 -4.48 4.16
CA PRO A 89 -0.59 -4.72 5.30
C PRO A 89 -1.81 -3.78 5.30
N ARG A 90 -1.63 -2.53 4.87
CA ARG A 90 -2.72 -1.55 4.79
C ARG A 90 -3.69 -1.87 3.65
N TYR A 91 -3.20 -2.34 2.50
CA TYR A 91 -4.07 -2.79 1.41
C TYR A 91 -4.92 -3.99 1.83
N ILE A 92 -4.29 -4.98 2.47
CA ILE A 92 -4.96 -6.19 2.99
C ILE A 92 -6.05 -5.82 4.00
N TYR A 93 -5.73 -4.96 4.98
CA TYR A 93 -6.71 -4.50 5.96
C TYR A 93 -7.88 -3.74 5.32
N THR A 94 -7.61 -2.94 4.30
CA THR A 94 -8.65 -2.21 3.58
C THR A 94 -9.56 -3.16 2.80
N ALA A 95 -9.00 -4.18 2.18
CA ALA A 95 -9.77 -5.23 1.52
C ALA A 95 -10.68 -5.95 2.53
N LYS A 96 -10.16 -6.30 3.72
CA LYS A 96 -10.96 -6.87 4.83
C LYS A 96 -12.15 -5.99 5.19
N THR A 97 -11.93 -4.68 5.32
CA THR A 97 -12.99 -3.73 5.72
C THR A 97 -14.10 -3.56 4.68
N LEU A 98 -13.81 -3.81 3.40
CA LEU A 98 -14.75 -3.60 2.30
C LEU A 98 -15.40 -4.91 1.82
N TYR A 99 -14.68 -6.03 1.90
CA TYR A 99 -15.02 -7.30 1.24
C TYR A 99 -14.86 -8.52 2.14
N SER A 100 -14.91 -8.33 3.46
CA SER A 100 -14.74 -9.37 4.49
C SER A 100 -13.42 -10.16 4.38
N ASP A 101 -13.33 -11.27 5.12
CA ASP A 101 -12.14 -12.12 5.18
C ASP A 101 -11.81 -12.76 3.81
N THR A 102 -12.82 -13.00 2.97
CA THR A 102 -12.59 -13.53 1.61
C THR A 102 -11.83 -12.55 0.74
N GLY A 103 -12.22 -11.26 0.77
CA GLY A 103 -11.50 -10.22 0.04
C GLY A 103 -10.11 -9.92 0.60
N GLU A 104 -9.93 -10.07 1.92
CA GLU A 104 -8.61 -9.98 2.58
C GLU A 104 -7.62 -10.99 1.98
N LEU A 105 -8.01 -12.26 1.93
CA LEU A 105 -7.16 -13.34 1.44
C LEU A 105 -6.91 -13.27 -0.06
N ILE A 106 -7.89 -12.85 -0.86
CA ILE A 106 -7.70 -12.63 -2.31
C ILE A 106 -6.59 -11.60 -2.56
N VAL A 107 -6.65 -10.45 -1.86
CA VAL A 107 -5.67 -9.38 -2.02
C VAL A 107 -4.31 -9.79 -1.44
N GLU A 108 -4.28 -10.52 -0.32
CA GLU A 108 -3.05 -11.07 0.25
C GLU A 108 -2.34 -12.00 -0.73
N GLU A 109 -3.04 -13.00 -1.30
CA GLU A 109 -2.45 -13.95 -2.25
C GLU A 109 -1.93 -13.27 -3.52
N LEU A 110 -2.65 -12.28 -4.04
CA LEU A 110 -2.20 -11.51 -5.21
C LEU A 110 -0.98 -10.63 -4.90
N LEU A 111 -0.90 -10.03 -3.71
CA LEU A 111 0.25 -9.19 -3.34
C LEU A 111 1.51 -10.01 -3.05
N LEU A 112 1.36 -11.18 -2.42
CA LEU A 112 2.48 -12.05 -2.04
C LEU A 112 3.02 -12.86 -3.22
N ASN A 113 2.16 -13.33 -4.14
CA ASN A 113 2.59 -14.12 -5.30
C ASN A 113 2.79 -13.29 -6.57
N GLY A 114 2.32 -12.03 -6.59
CA GLY A 114 2.43 -11.12 -7.72
C GLY A 114 1.34 -11.33 -8.79
N LYS A 115 1.63 -12.13 -9.81
CA LYS A 115 0.70 -12.43 -10.92
C LYS A 115 0.09 -13.81 -10.74
N MET A 116 -1.23 -13.89 -10.71
CA MET A 116 -1.93 -15.18 -10.63
C MET A 116 -3.15 -15.22 -11.54
N THR A 117 -3.53 -16.43 -11.96
CA THR A 117 -4.80 -16.66 -12.65
C THR A 117 -5.95 -16.64 -11.65
N MET A 118 -7.17 -16.41 -12.13
CA MET A 118 -8.36 -16.36 -11.27
C MET A 118 -8.61 -17.72 -10.61
N SER A 119 -8.48 -18.80 -11.38
CA SER A 119 -8.61 -20.19 -10.91
C SER A 119 -7.65 -20.51 -9.77
N ALA A 120 -6.38 -20.11 -9.89
CA ALA A 120 -5.35 -20.35 -8.88
C ALA A 120 -5.62 -19.56 -7.58
N VAL A 121 -6.09 -18.31 -7.69
CA VAL A 121 -6.46 -17.49 -6.52
C VAL A 121 -7.66 -18.09 -5.81
N VAL A 122 -8.74 -18.40 -6.55
CA VAL A 122 -9.97 -18.98 -5.98
C VAL A 122 -9.67 -20.28 -5.24
N LYS A 123 -8.87 -21.17 -5.84
CA LYS A 123 -8.45 -22.45 -5.24
C LYS A 123 -7.69 -22.22 -3.92
N LYS A 124 -6.62 -21.42 -3.94
CA LYS A 124 -5.80 -21.16 -2.75
C LYS A 124 -6.59 -20.50 -1.62
N VAL A 125 -7.44 -19.51 -1.95
CA VAL A 125 -8.25 -18.79 -0.95
C VAL A 125 -9.28 -19.72 -0.32
N ALA A 126 -9.96 -20.54 -1.12
CA ALA A 126 -10.92 -21.50 -0.60
C ALA A 126 -10.27 -22.58 0.29
N ASP A 127 -9.08 -23.06 -0.09
CA ASP A 127 -8.31 -24.01 0.73
C ASP A 127 -7.92 -23.37 2.08
N ARG A 128 -7.36 -22.16 2.08
CA ARG A 128 -6.98 -21.43 3.32
C ARG A 128 -8.18 -21.09 4.20
N LEU A 129 -9.31 -20.68 3.63
CA LEU A 129 -10.53 -20.41 4.40
C LEU A 129 -11.08 -21.69 5.03
N THR A 130 -11.04 -22.80 4.30
CA THR A 130 -11.53 -24.08 4.82
C THR A 130 -10.69 -24.62 5.98
N GLU A 131 -9.40 -24.26 6.05
CA GLU A 131 -8.53 -24.52 7.22
C GLU A 131 -8.93 -23.69 8.45
N THR A 132 -9.50 -22.49 8.26
CA THR A 132 -9.96 -21.63 9.37
C THR A 132 -11.37 -21.91 9.86
N MET A 133 -12.17 -22.65 9.07
CA MET A 133 -13.55 -23.01 9.41
C MET A 133 -13.62 -24.23 10.32
N GLU A 134 -14.69 -24.32 11.12
CA GLU A 134 -15.00 -25.48 11.97
C GLU A 134 -15.10 -26.79 11.17
N ASP A 135 -14.88 -27.92 11.84
CA ASP A 135 -14.95 -29.23 11.21
C ASP A 135 -16.35 -29.53 10.61
N GLY A 136 -16.38 -29.72 9.28
CA GLY A 136 -17.58 -30.05 8.50
C GLY A 136 -18.02 -28.96 7.51
N LYS A 137 -17.58 -27.70 7.70
CA LYS A 137 -17.86 -26.61 6.76
C LYS A 137 -16.71 -26.40 5.78
N THR A 138 -17.04 -26.31 4.50
CA THR A 138 -16.09 -26.06 3.41
C THR A 138 -16.43 -24.76 2.72
N MET A 139 -15.41 -24.01 2.29
CA MET A 139 -15.62 -22.83 1.49
C MET A 139 -15.92 -23.22 0.04
N ASP A 140 -17.01 -22.69 -0.51
CA ASP A 140 -17.39 -22.92 -1.90
C ASP A 140 -16.65 -21.95 -2.84
N TYR A 141 -16.20 -22.45 -3.99
CA TYR A 141 -15.49 -21.63 -4.97
C TYR A 141 -16.38 -20.53 -5.58
N SER A 142 -17.70 -20.71 -5.57
CA SER A 142 -18.68 -19.75 -6.07
C SER A 142 -18.68 -18.44 -5.28
N GLU A 143 -18.60 -18.51 -3.95
CA GLU A 143 -18.58 -17.33 -3.08
C GLU A 143 -17.27 -16.55 -3.23
N VAL A 144 -16.14 -17.26 -3.32
CA VAL A 144 -14.83 -16.65 -3.58
C VAL A 144 -14.79 -16.02 -4.99
N SER A 145 -15.38 -16.67 -5.99
CA SER A 145 -15.50 -16.12 -7.34
C SER A 145 -16.40 -14.88 -7.39
N ALA A 146 -17.50 -14.85 -6.62
CA ALA A 146 -18.39 -13.70 -6.55
C ALA A 146 -17.69 -12.48 -5.92
N THR A 147 -16.95 -12.69 -4.83
CA THR A 147 -16.15 -11.61 -4.21
C THR A 147 -15.01 -11.13 -5.11
N PHE A 148 -14.33 -12.04 -5.82
CA PHE A 148 -13.33 -11.67 -6.84
C PHE A 148 -13.94 -10.81 -7.95
N THR A 149 -15.13 -11.18 -8.43
CA THR A 149 -15.85 -10.40 -9.46
C THR A 149 -16.19 -9.01 -8.95
N CYS A 150 -16.70 -8.91 -7.72
CA CYS A 150 -16.99 -7.63 -7.09
C CYS A 150 -15.73 -6.75 -6.93
N LEU A 151 -14.58 -7.34 -6.59
CA LEU A 151 -13.28 -6.65 -6.52
C LEU A 151 -12.78 -6.16 -7.88
N ALA A 152 -13.06 -6.89 -8.96
CA ALA A 152 -12.75 -6.49 -10.32
C ALA A 152 -13.68 -5.36 -10.78
N ASP A 153 -14.99 -5.45 -10.51
CA ASP A 153 -15.99 -4.44 -10.85
C ASP A 153 -15.74 -3.09 -10.17
N THR A 154 -15.21 -3.10 -8.94
CA THR A 154 -14.80 -1.89 -8.21
C THR A 154 -13.36 -1.45 -8.47
N HIS A 155 -12.69 -2.09 -9.44
CA HIS A 155 -11.35 -1.80 -9.94
C HIS A 155 -10.21 -1.96 -8.91
N PHE A 156 -10.41 -2.70 -7.82
CA PHE A 156 -9.33 -3.02 -6.86
C PHE A 156 -8.38 -4.10 -7.40
N VAL A 157 -8.89 -4.96 -8.28
CA VAL A 157 -8.13 -5.98 -8.99
C VAL A 157 -8.23 -5.69 -10.50
N GLN A 158 -7.12 -5.85 -11.22
CA GLN A 158 -7.04 -5.59 -12.66
C GLN A 158 -6.21 -6.65 -13.37
N ARG A 159 -6.49 -6.88 -14.65
CA ARG A 159 -5.67 -7.76 -15.47
C ARG A 159 -4.27 -7.18 -15.68
N CYS A 160 -3.29 -8.07 -15.79
CA CYS A 160 -1.93 -7.71 -16.18
C CYS A 160 -1.87 -7.37 -17.68
N PRO A 161 -0.91 -6.55 -18.11
CA PRO A 161 -0.64 -6.35 -19.54
C PRO A 161 -0.40 -7.70 -20.22
N SER A 162 -1.18 -8.01 -21.25
CA SER A 162 -1.08 -9.25 -22.02
C SER A 162 -0.39 -8.98 -23.36
N PRO A 163 0.26 -9.99 -23.97
CA PRO A 163 0.63 -9.87 -25.38
C PRO A 163 -0.64 -9.64 -26.22
N PRO A 164 -0.60 -8.79 -27.26
CA PRO A 164 -1.69 -8.71 -28.22
C PRO A 164 -1.90 -10.10 -28.82
N GLU A 165 -3.16 -10.50 -28.96
CA GLU A 165 -3.52 -11.76 -29.62
C GLU A 165 -2.85 -11.78 -31.00
N ARG A 166 -2.05 -12.83 -31.25
CA ARG A 166 -1.47 -13.04 -32.58
C ARG A 166 -2.61 -13.36 -33.53
N SER A 167 -3.06 -12.39 -34.33
CA SER A 167 -3.86 -12.69 -35.51
C SER A 167 -3.05 -13.66 -36.37
N GLU A 168 -3.63 -14.78 -36.80
CA GLU A 168 -3.00 -15.89 -37.53
C GLU A 168 -2.35 -15.53 -38.90
N SER A 169 -2.15 -14.25 -39.21
CA SER A 169 -1.80 -13.75 -40.55
C SER A 169 -0.43 -13.05 -40.65
N THR A 170 0.51 -13.30 -39.73
CA THR A 170 1.88 -12.77 -39.91
C THR A 170 2.93 -13.80 -39.53
N GLU A 171 3.54 -14.42 -40.56
CA GLU A 171 4.80 -15.18 -40.49
C GLU A 171 5.99 -14.27 -40.13
N ALA A 172 5.93 -13.58 -38.99
CA ALA A 172 7.06 -12.83 -38.45
C ALA A 172 7.84 -13.72 -37.48
N ARG A 173 9.18 -13.73 -37.63
CA ARG A 173 10.11 -14.40 -36.70
C ARG A 173 9.70 -14.10 -35.24
N PRO A 174 9.75 -15.08 -34.31
CA PRO A 174 9.40 -14.82 -32.92
C PRO A 174 10.29 -13.69 -32.40
N SER A 175 9.67 -12.57 -32.03
CA SER A 175 10.38 -11.49 -31.35
C SER A 175 10.94 -12.03 -30.03
N PRO A 176 12.16 -11.63 -29.62
CA PRO A 176 12.79 -12.11 -28.38
C PRO A 176 11.94 -11.88 -27.12
N THR A 177 11.01 -10.92 -27.15
CA THR A 177 10.01 -10.67 -26.10
C THR A 177 8.65 -10.36 -26.72
N PRO A 178 7.54 -10.78 -26.08
CA PRO A 178 6.21 -10.29 -26.43
C PRO A 178 6.10 -8.81 -26.05
N ALA A 179 5.68 -7.97 -26.99
CA ALA A 179 5.28 -6.60 -26.66
C ALA A 179 3.96 -6.67 -25.89
N LEU A 180 3.97 -6.37 -24.58
CA LEU A 180 2.75 -6.42 -23.78
C LEU A 180 1.94 -5.13 -23.97
N ALA A 181 0.66 -5.26 -24.27
CA ALA A 181 -0.28 -4.16 -24.39
C ALA A 181 -1.37 -4.26 -23.32
N ILE A 182 -1.88 -3.11 -22.88
CA ILE A 182 -3.03 -3.05 -21.99
C ILE A 182 -4.27 -2.86 -22.86
N ASN A 183 -5.16 -3.85 -22.89
CA ASN A 183 -6.48 -3.66 -23.48
C ASN A 183 -7.43 -3.04 -22.44
N GLU A 184 -7.75 -1.76 -22.58
CA GLU A 184 -8.58 -1.01 -21.61
C GLU A 184 -9.97 -1.63 -21.43
N LYS A 185 -10.52 -2.28 -22.47
CA LYS A 185 -11.85 -2.89 -22.42
C LYS A 185 -11.90 -4.18 -21.60
N ASP A 186 -10.80 -4.92 -21.55
CA ASP A 186 -10.74 -6.22 -20.88
C ASP A 186 -10.13 -6.12 -19.47
N MET A 187 -9.64 -4.95 -19.08
CA MET A 187 -8.87 -4.73 -17.83
C MET A 187 -9.61 -5.21 -16.57
N TYR A 188 -10.94 -5.04 -16.58
CA TYR A 188 -11.83 -5.40 -15.46
C TYR A 188 -12.83 -6.48 -15.83
N ALA A 189 -12.86 -6.92 -17.10
CA ALA A 189 -13.75 -7.99 -17.52
C ALA A 189 -13.30 -9.30 -16.85
N VAL A 190 -14.21 -10.01 -16.20
CA VAL A 190 -13.90 -11.31 -15.57
C VAL A 190 -14.30 -12.43 -16.54
N PRO A 191 -13.42 -13.42 -16.82
CA PRO A 191 -13.81 -14.59 -17.60
C PRO A 191 -14.96 -15.32 -16.90
N LYS A 192 -16.01 -15.71 -17.64
CA LYS A 192 -17.10 -16.50 -17.08
C LYS A 192 -16.61 -17.93 -16.85
N LEU A 193 -16.00 -18.18 -15.70
CA LEU A 193 -15.56 -19.51 -15.30
C LEU A 193 -16.65 -20.16 -14.44
N ASN A 194 -17.14 -21.32 -14.85
CA ASN A 194 -17.97 -22.17 -13.99
C ASN A 194 -17.05 -22.95 -13.03
N LEU A 195 -16.39 -22.25 -12.12
CA LEU A 195 -15.57 -22.87 -11.07
C LEU A 195 -16.51 -23.49 -10.03
N ILE A 196 -16.76 -24.79 -10.16
CA ILE A 196 -17.52 -25.56 -9.17
C ILE A 196 -16.52 -26.41 -8.41
N GLY A 197 -16.41 -26.18 -7.10
CA GLY A 197 -15.48 -26.88 -6.24
C GLY A 197 -15.56 -26.41 -4.80
N LYS A 198 -14.96 -27.19 -3.90
CA LYS A 198 -14.86 -26.93 -2.46
C LYS A 198 -13.40 -26.88 -2.05
N GLY A 199 -13.08 -26.01 -1.11
CA GLY A 199 -11.75 -25.98 -0.51
C GLY A 199 -11.39 -27.32 0.10
N LYS A 200 -10.15 -27.76 -0.12
CA LYS A 200 -9.63 -29.00 0.47
C LYS A 200 -8.96 -28.66 1.80
N ARG A 201 -9.31 -29.38 2.87
CA ARG A 201 -8.48 -29.40 4.08
C ARG A 201 -7.23 -30.22 3.81
N LYS A 202 -6.09 -29.76 4.32
CA LYS A 202 -4.91 -30.62 4.44
C LYS A 202 -5.19 -31.69 5.48
N HIS A 203 -5.80 -32.80 5.07
CA HIS A 203 -5.81 -34.01 5.88
C HIS A 203 -4.42 -34.64 5.77
N SER A 204 -3.64 -34.63 6.85
CA SER A 204 -2.52 -35.54 6.99
C SER A 204 -3.09 -36.90 7.39
N ASP A 205 -3.59 -37.67 6.43
CA ASP A 205 -4.02 -39.04 6.70
C ASP A 205 -2.79 -39.91 6.96
N ASN A 206 -2.53 -40.11 8.25
CA ASN A 206 -1.68 -41.16 8.77
C ASN A 206 -2.56 -42.11 9.59
N THR A 207 -3.57 -42.68 8.93
CA THR A 207 -4.38 -43.77 9.49
C THR A 207 -4.36 -44.90 8.49
N LYS A 208 -3.48 -45.87 8.75
CA LYS A 208 -3.53 -47.19 8.14
C LYS A 208 -4.76 -47.90 8.67
N GLU A 209 -5.72 -48.21 7.81
CA GLU A 209 -6.52 -49.44 7.93
C GLU A 209 -6.49 -50.16 6.58
N ASP A 210 -6.17 -51.44 6.67
CA ASP A 210 -5.85 -52.36 5.59
C ASP A 210 -7.04 -52.59 4.63
N GLY A 211 -6.72 -52.67 3.34
CA GLY A 211 -7.64 -53.11 2.29
C GLY A 211 -6.98 -53.02 0.92
N GLU A 212 -6.38 -54.13 0.49
CA GLU A 212 -5.72 -54.33 -0.81
C GLU A 212 -6.46 -53.66 -1.98
N ARG A 213 -5.74 -52.81 -2.75
CA ARG A 213 -5.72 -52.80 -4.23
C ARG A 213 -4.76 -51.74 -4.80
N GLU A 214 -4.00 -52.20 -5.79
CA GLU A 214 -3.37 -51.41 -6.86
C GLU A 214 -2.03 -50.72 -6.60
N ALA A 215 -1.00 -51.54 -6.36
CA ALA A 215 0.37 -51.24 -6.76
C ALA A 215 0.49 -51.24 -8.31
N LYS A 216 -0.03 -50.21 -8.98
CA LYS A 216 0.23 -49.94 -10.42
C LYS A 216 -0.11 -48.51 -10.87
N GLN A 217 0.07 -47.50 -10.02
CA GLN A 217 0.05 -46.08 -10.42
C GLN A 217 1.20 -45.34 -9.71
N SER A 218 2.39 -45.31 -10.31
CA SER A 218 3.49 -44.50 -9.75
C SER A 218 4.39 -43.87 -10.81
N ARG A 219 3.92 -43.71 -12.06
CA ARG A 219 4.69 -43.04 -13.12
C ARG A 219 3.89 -42.12 -14.06
N GLN A 220 2.67 -41.72 -13.72
CA GLN A 220 1.81 -40.94 -14.62
C GLN A 220 1.13 -39.70 -14.01
N ASP A 221 1.58 -39.21 -12.85
CA ASP A 221 0.99 -38.00 -12.22
C ASP A 221 1.81 -36.71 -12.46
N LEU A 222 2.41 -36.57 -13.66
CA LEU A 222 3.10 -35.33 -14.05
C LEU A 222 2.53 -34.63 -15.29
N GLU A 223 1.53 -35.20 -15.96
CA GLU A 223 0.96 -34.59 -17.18
C GLU A 223 -0.54 -34.89 -17.31
N SER A 224 -1.37 -34.11 -16.58
CA SER A 224 -2.72 -33.72 -17.01
C SER A 224 -3.42 -32.85 -15.95
N GLU A 225 -2.88 -31.66 -15.64
CA GLU A 225 -3.80 -30.56 -15.27
C GLU A 225 -4.38 -30.09 -16.61
N GLU A 226 -5.67 -30.32 -16.86
CA GLU A 226 -6.33 -29.65 -17.99
C GLU A 226 -6.02 -28.15 -17.89
N PRO A 227 -5.57 -27.50 -18.97
CA PRO A 227 -5.29 -26.07 -18.92
C PRO A 227 -6.59 -25.38 -18.51
N SER A 228 -6.58 -24.77 -17.33
CA SER A 228 -7.74 -24.04 -16.83
C SER A 228 -8.16 -23.03 -17.90
N ALA A 229 -9.47 -22.82 -18.06
CA ALA A 229 -10.01 -21.98 -19.12
C ALA A 229 -9.53 -20.51 -19.07
N ASP A 230 -8.83 -20.12 -18.00
CA ASP A 230 -8.16 -18.82 -17.82
C ASP A 230 -6.63 -18.86 -18.00
N SER A 231 -6.08 -19.90 -18.62
CA SER A 231 -4.65 -20.01 -18.92
C SER A 231 -4.18 -18.81 -19.77
N GLY A 232 -3.27 -18.01 -19.21
CA GLY A 232 -2.74 -16.79 -19.84
C GLY A 232 -3.38 -15.48 -19.36
N ILE A 233 -4.45 -15.53 -18.57
CA ILE A 233 -5.09 -14.33 -17.98
C ILE A 233 -4.58 -14.13 -16.55
N PHE A 234 -3.59 -13.27 -16.40
CA PHE A 234 -3.03 -12.93 -15.09
C PHE A 234 -3.70 -11.70 -14.50
N TRP A 235 -3.96 -11.76 -13.20
CA TRP A 235 -4.51 -10.68 -12.41
C TRP A 235 -3.47 -10.13 -11.44
N GLN A 236 -3.62 -8.86 -11.09
CA GLN A 236 -2.80 -8.16 -10.13
C GLN A 236 -3.64 -7.13 -9.37
N VAL A 237 -3.14 -6.71 -8.21
CA VAL A 237 -3.78 -5.67 -7.41
C VAL A 237 -3.54 -4.29 -8.02
N ASN A 238 -4.61 -3.53 -8.20
CA ASN A 238 -4.55 -2.14 -8.64
C ASN A 238 -4.25 -1.22 -7.44
N ILE A 239 -2.98 -0.88 -7.26
CA ILE A 239 -2.54 -0.06 -6.13
C ILE A 239 -3.06 1.38 -6.22
N ASP A 240 -3.24 1.91 -7.43
CA ASP A 240 -3.68 3.29 -7.60
C ASP A 240 -5.14 3.47 -7.14
N ARG A 241 -5.97 2.42 -7.27
CA ARG A 241 -7.32 2.38 -6.69
C ARG A 241 -7.31 2.45 -5.16
N PHE A 242 -6.40 1.73 -4.50
CA PHE A 242 -6.23 1.86 -3.05
C PHE A 242 -5.78 3.27 -2.64
N HIS A 243 -4.91 3.92 -3.43
CA HIS A 243 -4.48 5.29 -3.14
C HIS A 243 -5.61 6.30 -3.31
N GLN A 244 -6.47 6.11 -4.31
CA GLN A 244 -7.71 6.88 -4.45
C GLN A 244 -8.59 6.72 -3.22
N HIS A 245 -8.85 5.48 -2.79
CA HIS A 245 -9.64 5.21 -1.59
C HIS A 245 -9.04 5.86 -0.32
N PHE A 246 -7.72 5.78 -0.12
CA PHE A 246 -7.06 6.42 1.03
C PHE A 246 -7.10 7.93 1.01
N ARG A 247 -6.99 8.54 -0.18
CA ARG A 247 -7.17 9.98 -0.36
C ARG A 247 -8.59 10.37 0.02
N ASP A 248 -9.57 9.63 -0.47
CA ASP A 248 -10.99 9.92 -0.24
C ASP A 248 -11.33 9.79 1.24
N GLN A 249 -10.85 8.74 1.92
CA GLN A 249 -10.97 8.60 3.38
C GLN A 249 -10.30 9.75 4.15
N ALA A 250 -9.13 10.22 3.70
CA ALA A 250 -8.45 11.34 4.34
C ALA A 250 -9.22 12.67 4.19
N ILE A 251 -9.82 12.91 3.02
CA ILE A 251 -10.67 14.08 2.78
C ILE A 251 -11.93 14.00 3.65
N VAL A 252 -12.62 12.86 3.64
CA VAL A 252 -13.85 12.65 4.40
C VAL A 252 -13.62 12.80 5.91
N SER A 253 -12.54 12.22 6.44
CA SER A 253 -12.19 12.38 7.86
C SER A 253 -11.77 13.81 8.21
N ALA A 254 -11.15 14.55 7.30
CA ALA A 254 -10.84 15.96 7.51
C ALA A 254 -12.10 16.83 7.57
N VAL A 255 -13.09 16.57 6.72
CA VAL A 255 -14.39 17.24 6.73
C VAL A 255 -15.18 16.90 8.00
N ALA A 256 -15.24 15.62 8.38
CA ALA A 256 -15.93 15.16 9.60
C ALA A 256 -15.39 15.84 10.88
N ASN A 257 -14.07 16.02 10.98
CA ASN A 257 -13.44 16.65 12.15
C ASN A 257 -13.61 18.17 12.20
N ARG A 258 -13.90 18.82 11.07
CA ARG A 258 -14.01 20.27 10.96
C ARG A 258 -15.45 20.77 11.06
N MET A 259 -16.37 20.03 10.45
CA MET A 259 -17.76 20.41 10.30
C MET A 259 -18.63 19.45 11.10
N ASP A 260 -19.24 18.48 10.44
CA ASP A 260 -20.11 17.47 11.03
C ASP A 260 -20.05 16.15 10.22
N GLN A 261 -20.65 15.10 10.79
CA GLN A 261 -20.70 13.79 10.17
C GLN A 261 -21.55 13.80 8.87
N THR A 262 -22.62 14.59 8.84
CA THR A 262 -23.52 14.78 7.70
C THR A 262 -22.82 15.40 6.51
N SER A 263 -22.02 16.46 6.69
CA SER A 263 -21.20 17.03 5.60
C SER A 263 -20.17 16.03 5.09
N SER A 264 -19.59 15.23 6.00
CA SER A 264 -18.65 14.18 5.60
C SER A 264 -19.31 13.11 4.72
N GLU A 265 -20.59 12.80 4.95
CA GLU A 265 -21.34 11.84 4.13
C GLU A 265 -21.68 12.40 2.75
N ILE A 266 -22.02 13.69 2.67
CA ILE A 266 -22.24 14.38 1.38
C ILE A 266 -20.96 14.31 0.54
N VAL A 267 -19.82 14.66 1.14
CA VAL A 267 -18.50 14.58 0.48
C VAL A 267 -18.13 13.15 0.11
N ARG A 268 -18.43 12.16 0.98
CA ARG A 268 -18.23 10.73 0.70
C ARG A 268 -19.05 10.29 -0.51
N THR A 269 -20.31 10.73 -0.61
CA THR A 269 -21.20 10.42 -1.75
C THR A 269 -20.66 11.01 -3.04
N MET A 270 -20.24 12.28 -3.02
CA MET A 270 -19.62 12.94 -4.17
C MET A 270 -18.34 12.22 -4.64
N LEU A 271 -17.49 11.80 -3.70
CA LEU A 271 -16.27 11.06 -4.03
C LEU A 271 -16.58 9.70 -4.64
N ARG A 272 -17.56 8.95 -4.08
CA ARG A 272 -18.03 7.66 -4.63
C ARG A 272 -18.48 7.78 -6.08
N MET A 273 -19.25 8.81 -6.41
CA MET A 273 -19.67 9.10 -7.79
C MET A 273 -18.48 9.40 -8.72
N SER A 274 -17.41 9.96 -8.16
CA SER A 274 -16.21 10.37 -8.89
C SER A 274 -15.18 9.24 -9.04
N GLU A 275 -15.41 8.05 -8.46
CA GLU A 275 -14.41 6.98 -8.38
C GLU A 275 -13.98 6.46 -9.75
N VAL A 276 -14.94 6.28 -10.67
CA VAL A 276 -14.70 5.72 -12.01
C VAL A 276 -14.46 6.82 -13.06
N THR A 277 -15.01 8.02 -12.85
CA THR A 277 -14.99 9.10 -13.84
C THR A 277 -13.76 10.00 -13.75
N THR A 278 -13.10 10.03 -12.59
CA THR A 278 -11.98 10.94 -12.30
C THR A 278 -10.67 10.16 -12.18
N SER A 279 -9.65 10.58 -12.91
CA SER A 279 -8.30 9.99 -12.77
C SER A 279 -7.71 10.24 -11.36
N SER A 280 -6.93 9.29 -10.84
CA SER A 280 -6.37 9.36 -9.48
C SER A 280 -5.49 10.59 -9.22
N ASN A 281 -4.86 11.16 -10.25
CA ASN A 281 -3.96 12.32 -10.15
C ASN A 281 -4.61 13.65 -10.57
N ALA A 282 -5.89 13.65 -10.96
CA ALA A 282 -6.56 14.90 -11.32
C ALA A 282 -6.62 15.86 -10.12
N PRO A 283 -6.43 17.18 -10.31
CA PRO A 283 -6.53 18.16 -9.23
C PRO A 283 -7.97 18.39 -8.76
N TYR A 284 -8.94 18.16 -9.64
CA TYR A 284 -10.37 18.35 -9.39
C TYR A 284 -11.14 17.11 -9.84
N THR A 285 -12.25 16.80 -9.16
CA THR A 285 -13.25 15.84 -9.65
C THR A 285 -14.05 16.42 -10.80
N GLN A 286 -14.75 15.56 -11.52
CA GLN A 286 -15.79 16.00 -12.44
C GLN A 286 -16.87 16.79 -11.69
N PRO A 287 -17.44 17.86 -12.29
CA PRO A 287 -18.56 18.59 -11.69
C PRO A 287 -19.78 17.70 -11.50
N LEU A 288 -20.32 17.68 -10.29
CA LEU A 288 -21.53 16.93 -9.95
C LEU A 288 -22.68 17.89 -9.64
N SER A 289 -23.88 17.58 -10.12
CA SER A 289 -25.06 18.38 -9.81
C SER A 289 -25.60 18.05 -8.43
N SER A 290 -26.16 19.06 -7.76
CA SER A 290 -26.77 18.87 -6.44
C SER A 290 -27.97 17.91 -6.48
N ASN A 291 -28.63 17.74 -7.63
CA ASN A 291 -29.72 16.79 -7.85
C ASN A 291 -29.25 15.33 -7.92
N GLU A 292 -28.13 15.08 -8.60
CA GLU A 292 -27.52 13.74 -8.67
C GLU A 292 -27.02 13.29 -7.30
N ILE A 293 -26.37 14.21 -6.56
CA ILE A 293 -25.90 13.96 -5.20
C ILE A 293 -27.10 13.58 -4.29
N PHE A 294 -28.21 14.30 -4.38
CA PHE A 294 -29.40 14.02 -3.59
C PHE A 294 -29.97 12.61 -3.81
N ARG A 295 -29.96 12.11 -5.06
CA ARG A 295 -30.49 10.78 -5.40
C ARG A 295 -29.64 9.63 -4.85
N LEU A 296 -28.34 9.85 -4.72
CA LEU A 296 -27.37 8.83 -4.29
C LEU A 296 -26.99 8.92 -2.82
N LEU A 297 -27.53 9.91 -2.09
CA LEU A 297 -27.36 9.97 -0.65
C LEU A 297 -28.04 8.75 0.01
N PRO A 298 -27.41 8.14 1.04
CA PRO A 298 -28.03 7.04 1.76
C PRO A 298 -29.34 7.47 2.41
N THR A 299 -30.39 6.64 2.26
CA THR A 299 -31.75 6.91 2.75
C THR A 299 -31.84 7.10 4.27
N GLY A 300 -30.83 6.67 5.04
CA GLY A 300 -30.77 6.83 6.49
C GLY A 300 -30.62 8.27 7.00
N TYR A 301 -30.27 9.24 6.14
CA TYR A 301 -29.97 10.60 6.60
C TYR A 301 -31.15 11.60 6.55
N ASN A 302 -32.31 11.23 5.98
CA ASN A 302 -33.54 12.06 5.95
C ASN A 302 -33.32 13.57 5.67
N ILE A 303 -32.36 13.92 4.83
CA ILE A 303 -32.04 15.31 4.47
C ILE A 303 -33.01 15.76 3.39
N SER A 304 -33.62 16.94 3.54
CA SER A 304 -34.41 17.55 2.46
C SER A 304 -33.49 18.23 1.44
N LYS A 305 -33.96 18.37 0.19
CA LYS A 305 -33.16 18.98 -0.88
C LYS A 305 -32.67 20.39 -0.54
N GLN A 306 -33.51 21.19 0.13
CA GLN A 306 -33.17 22.54 0.58
C GLN A 306 -32.03 22.54 1.60
N ILE A 307 -32.04 21.59 2.54
CA ILE A 307 -30.99 21.44 3.56
C ILE A 307 -29.68 20.99 2.90
N LEU A 308 -29.74 20.09 1.90
CA LEU A 308 -28.56 19.69 1.14
C LEU A 308 -27.89 20.90 0.44
N ASP A 309 -28.68 21.77 -0.18
CA ASP A 309 -28.16 22.94 -0.88
C ASP A 309 -27.53 23.96 0.10
N GLN A 310 -28.07 24.08 1.32
CA GLN A 310 -27.46 24.85 2.40
C GLN A 310 -26.10 24.27 2.81
N TYR A 311 -26.00 22.95 2.98
CA TYR A 311 -24.74 22.27 3.30
C TYR A 311 -23.69 22.44 2.20
N LEU A 312 -24.09 22.30 0.92
CA LEU A 312 -23.18 22.45 -0.21
C LEU A 312 -22.66 23.88 -0.36
N THR A 313 -23.50 24.89 -0.07
CA THR A 313 -23.08 26.29 -0.04
C THR A 313 -22.09 26.53 1.10
N LEU A 314 -22.39 26.02 2.30
CA LEU A 314 -21.51 26.15 3.47
C LEU A 314 -20.17 25.43 3.27
N LEU A 315 -20.17 24.28 2.58
CA LEU A 315 -18.96 23.56 2.17
C LEU A 315 -18.12 24.33 1.15
N ALA A 316 -18.77 25.05 0.23
CA ALA A 316 -18.09 25.86 -0.78
C ALA A 316 -17.47 27.14 -0.18
N ASP A 317 -18.06 27.68 0.88
CA ASP A 317 -17.58 28.89 1.57
C ASP A 317 -16.45 28.62 2.59
N ASP A 318 -16.11 27.36 2.88
CA ASP A 318 -15.03 27.03 3.84
C ASP A 318 -13.66 27.48 3.31
N PRO A 319 -12.83 28.19 4.13
CA PRO A 319 -11.50 28.65 3.72
C PRO A 319 -10.49 27.58 3.30
N LEU A 320 -10.75 26.29 3.53
CA LEU A 320 -9.92 25.21 3.01
C LEU A 320 -10.26 24.83 1.57
N GLU A 321 -11.41 25.27 1.06
CA GLU A 321 -11.89 25.04 -0.31
C GLU A 321 -11.86 23.56 -0.72
N PHE A 322 -12.27 22.65 0.18
CA PHE A 322 -12.39 21.23 -0.17
C PHE A 322 -13.42 21.01 -1.28
N VAL A 323 -14.53 21.74 -1.21
CA VAL A 323 -15.56 21.79 -2.25
C VAL A 323 -15.52 23.16 -2.89
N GLY A 324 -15.63 23.22 -4.22
CA GLY A 324 -15.75 24.46 -4.98
C GLY A 324 -17.01 24.43 -5.83
N LYS A 325 -17.64 25.59 -6.01
CA LYS A 325 -18.74 25.76 -6.96
C LYS A 325 -18.17 26.08 -8.34
N SER A 326 -18.47 25.24 -9.33
CA SER A 326 -17.96 25.35 -10.70
C SER A 326 -18.97 25.94 -11.68
N GLY A 327 -20.26 25.88 -11.36
CA GLY A 327 -21.34 26.45 -12.18
C GLY A 327 -22.71 26.41 -11.49
N ASP A 328 -23.71 27.03 -12.10
CA ASP A 328 -25.08 27.15 -11.57
C ASP A 328 -26.10 26.19 -12.21
N SER A 329 -25.67 25.40 -13.20
CA SER A 329 -26.54 24.43 -13.88
C SER A 329 -27.01 23.33 -12.91
N GLY A 330 -28.23 22.82 -13.11
CA GLY A 330 -28.75 21.66 -12.37
C GLY A 330 -28.92 21.85 -10.86
N GLY A 331 -29.13 23.09 -10.40
CA GLY A 331 -29.23 23.42 -8.97
C GLY A 331 -27.88 23.62 -8.28
N GLY A 332 -26.83 23.91 -9.05
CA GLY A 332 -25.46 24.11 -8.59
C GLY A 332 -24.57 22.91 -8.90
N MET A 333 -23.43 23.18 -9.56
CA MET A 333 -22.41 22.21 -9.91
C MET A 333 -21.23 22.33 -8.95
N TYR A 334 -20.93 21.24 -8.24
CA TYR A 334 -19.90 21.20 -7.21
C TYR A 334 -18.76 20.28 -7.63
N VAL A 335 -17.53 20.72 -7.36
CA VAL A 335 -16.30 19.95 -7.59
C VAL A 335 -15.55 19.79 -6.29
N ILE A 336 -14.89 18.64 -6.11
CA ILE A 336 -14.00 18.44 -4.97
C ILE A 336 -12.57 18.68 -5.42
N LYS A 337 -11.84 19.52 -4.69
CA LYS A 337 -10.42 19.74 -4.88
C LYS A 337 -9.66 18.62 -4.17
N HIS A 338 -8.80 17.89 -4.89
CA HIS A 338 -7.85 16.98 -4.29
C HIS A 338 -6.67 17.78 -3.69
N ALA A 339 -6.96 18.65 -2.72
CA ALA A 339 -5.95 19.44 -2.05
C ALA A 339 -5.13 18.55 -1.11
N LEU A 340 -3.80 18.65 -1.20
CA LEU A 340 -2.90 18.08 -0.21
C LEU A 340 -3.21 18.72 1.14
N LEU A 341 -3.72 17.91 2.09
CA LEU A 341 -3.92 18.31 3.48
C LEU A 341 -2.70 19.11 3.98
N HIS A 342 -2.95 20.34 4.43
CA HIS A 342 -1.94 21.20 5.03
C HIS A 342 -1.35 20.47 6.24
N PHE A 343 -0.17 19.89 6.09
CA PHE A 343 0.44 19.10 7.14
C PHE A 343 1.04 20.03 8.21
N PRO A 344 0.58 19.98 9.47
CA PRO A 344 1.22 20.73 10.53
C PRO A 344 2.49 20.00 10.98
N PRO A 345 3.67 20.65 11.03
CA PRO A 345 4.91 20.09 11.59
C PRO A 345 4.86 19.92 13.12
N GLY A 346 3.66 19.94 13.72
CA GLY A 346 3.42 20.16 15.14
C GLY A 346 3.96 19.08 16.08
N TYR A 347 4.37 17.92 15.57
CA TYR A 347 4.77 16.80 16.43
C TYR A 347 6.20 16.89 16.97
N ARG A 348 7.10 17.67 16.34
CA ARG A 348 8.52 17.75 16.79
C ARG A 348 8.89 19.03 17.53
N PHE A 349 8.28 20.14 17.19
CA PHE A 349 8.70 21.46 17.68
C PHE A 349 7.74 22.08 18.71
N GLY A 350 6.73 21.32 19.14
CA GLY A 350 5.73 21.77 20.10
C GLY A 350 4.66 22.70 19.49
N SER A 351 3.67 23.04 20.31
CA SER A 351 2.49 23.83 19.90
C SER A 351 2.84 25.27 19.51
N ARG A 352 3.83 25.89 20.16
CA ARG A 352 4.30 27.25 19.88
C ARG A 352 4.93 27.38 18.48
N CYS A 353 5.81 26.46 18.09
CA CYS A 353 6.35 26.43 16.72
C CYS A 353 5.27 26.16 15.69
N ALA A 354 4.30 25.29 15.99
CA ALA A 354 3.17 25.04 15.10
C ALA A 354 2.32 26.31 14.88
N ARG A 355 2.20 27.18 15.89
CA ARG A 355 1.53 28.48 15.76
C ARG A 355 2.27 29.38 14.77
N ILE A 356 3.59 29.54 14.92
CA ILE A 356 4.42 30.32 14.00
C ILE A 356 4.33 29.75 12.57
N PHE A 357 4.37 28.43 12.41
CA PHE A 357 4.24 27.79 11.11
C PHE A 357 2.88 28.08 10.44
N ARG A 358 1.77 27.94 11.17
CA ARG A 358 0.42 28.24 10.65
C ARG A 358 0.28 29.72 10.28
N LEU A 359 0.90 30.61 11.05
CA LEU A 359 0.93 32.03 10.76
C LEU A 359 1.68 32.32 9.44
N LEU A 360 2.86 31.72 9.26
CA LEU A 360 3.65 31.83 8.04
C LEU A 360 2.91 31.25 6.82
N LEU A 361 2.16 30.16 6.97
CA LEU A 361 1.34 29.62 5.87
C LEU A 361 0.22 30.57 5.44
N ARG A 362 -0.43 31.26 6.38
CA ARG A 362 -1.54 32.18 6.08
C ARG A 362 -1.07 33.49 5.46
N LYS A 363 0.01 34.07 6.00
CA LYS A 363 0.51 35.40 5.57
C LYS A 363 1.62 35.32 4.52
N ARG A 364 2.18 34.14 4.26
CA ARG A 364 3.25 33.79 3.30
C ARG A 364 4.62 34.42 3.57
N HIS A 365 4.68 35.74 3.73
CA HIS A 365 5.92 36.49 3.94
C HIS A 365 5.78 37.34 5.20
N LEU A 366 6.64 37.11 6.19
CA LEU A 366 6.63 37.88 7.44
C LEU A 366 8.05 38.20 7.91
N GLU A 367 8.20 39.38 8.51
CA GLU A 367 9.40 39.78 9.24
C GLU A 367 9.38 39.25 10.68
N GLN A 368 10.55 39.20 11.33
CA GLN A 368 10.68 38.73 12.71
C GLN A 368 9.74 39.46 13.69
N LYS A 369 9.71 40.80 13.65
CA LYS A 369 8.87 41.60 14.56
C LYS A 369 7.38 41.30 14.38
N GLN A 370 6.94 41.13 13.14
CA GLN A 370 5.55 40.78 12.82
C GLN A 370 5.18 39.38 13.32
N ILE A 371 6.12 38.43 13.26
CA ILE A 371 5.91 37.08 13.79
C ILE A 371 5.74 37.12 15.31
N GLU A 372 6.55 37.91 16.01
CA GLU A 372 6.46 38.11 17.46
C GLU A 372 5.09 38.68 17.86
N ASP A 373 4.67 39.76 17.20
CA ASP A 373 3.41 40.45 17.46
C ASP A 373 2.19 39.57 17.15
N PHE A 374 2.14 38.95 15.95
CA PHE A 374 0.99 38.13 15.55
C PHE A 374 0.92 36.77 16.24
N ALA A 375 2.05 36.19 16.64
CA ALA A 375 2.05 34.91 17.36
C ALA A 375 1.83 35.08 18.87
N MET A 376 1.97 36.31 19.39
CA MET A 376 1.99 36.64 20.82
C MET A 376 3.03 35.79 21.57
N ILE A 377 4.26 35.77 21.04
CA ILE A 377 5.37 34.99 21.60
C ILE A 377 6.53 35.97 21.90
N PRO A 378 7.20 35.84 23.06
CA PRO A 378 8.35 36.68 23.39
C PRO A 378 9.47 36.59 22.34
N ALA A 379 10.11 37.72 22.04
CA ALA A 379 11.12 37.83 20.98
C ALA A 379 12.25 36.79 21.07
N LYS A 380 12.76 36.54 22.29
CA LYS A 380 13.84 35.56 22.52
C LYS A 380 13.42 34.14 22.09
N GLU A 381 12.22 33.72 22.49
CA GLU A 381 11.71 32.39 22.16
C GLU A 381 11.33 32.26 20.69
N ALA A 382 10.69 33.28 20.12
CA ALA A 382 10.32 33.31 18.70
C ALA A 382 11.56 33.17 17.82
N LYS A 383 12.64 33.91 18.13
CA LYS A 383 13.92 33.83 17.42
C LYS A 383 14.55 32.44 17.48
N GLU A 384 14.60 31.83 18.66
CA GLU A 384 15.14 30.48 18.84
C GLU A 384 14.34 29.43 18.03
N MET A 385 13.01 29.52 18.07
CA MET A 385 12.12 28.63 17.31
C MET A 385 12.29 28.81 15.80
N MET A 386 12.37 30.05 15.31
CA MET A 386 12.60 30.32 13.89
C MET A 386 13.93 29.74 13.39
N TYR A 387 15.01 29.91 14.14
CA TYR A 387 16.31 29.35 13.76
C TYR A 387 16.32 27.82 13.77
N LYS A 388 15.63 27.19 14.73
CA LYS A 388 15.43 25.72 14.72
C LYS A 388 14.66 25.25 13.50
N MET A 389 13.66 26.00 13.04
CA MET A 389 12.88 25.67 11.84
C MET A 389 13.64 25.94 10.54
N LEU A 390 14.49 26.97 10.53
CA LEU A 390 15.39 27.30 9.43
C LEU A 390 16.48 26.24 9.27
N SER A 391 17.15 25.83 10.35
CA SER A 391 18.16 24.75 10.29
C SER A 391 17.56 23.40 9.91
N ALA A 392 16.28 23.19 10.25
CA ALA A 392 15.52 22.02 9.82
C ALA A 392 14.97 22.13 8.39
N ASN A 393 15.25 23.20 7.63
CA ASN A 393 14.77 23.46 6.26
C ASN A 393 13.23 23.39 6.11
N ILE A 394 12.49 23.72 7.17
CA ILE A 394 11.01 23.80 7.15
C ILE A 394 10.54 25.20 6.76
N VAL A 395 11.32 26.21 7.18
CA VAL A 395 11.14 27.62 6.84
C VAL A 395 12.32 28.02 5.97
N ALA A 396 12.07 28.84 4.95
CA ALA A 396 13.08 29.42 4.09
C ALA A 396 13.16 30.93 4.34
N LEU A 397 14.34 31.48 4.15
CA LEU A 397 14.58 32.91 4.25
C LEU A 397 14.61 33.48 2.83
N GLN A 398 13.79 34.52 2.60
CA GLN A 398 13.78 35.30 1.38
C GLN A 398 14.45 36.65 1.65
N GLU A 399 15.59 36.88 1.02
CA GLU A 399 16.33 38.14 1.10
C GLU A 399 15.83 39.10 0.02
N ILE A 400 15.44 40.31 0.43
CA ILE A 400 15.08 41.40 -0.48
C ILE A 400 16.06 42.55 -0.25
N PRO A 401 17.09 42.71 -1.10
CA PRO A 401 18.10 43.74 -0.94
C PRO A 401 17.54 45.12 -1.36
N LYS A 402 17.85 46.17 -0.61
CA LYS A 402 17.54 47.56 -1.03
C LYS A 402 18.56 48.08 -2.06
N THR A 403 19.78 47.55 -2.03
CA THR A 403 20.89 47.94 -2.91
C THR A 403 21.44 46.68 -3.58
N PRO A 404 21.94 46.77 -4.83
CA PRO A 404 22.43 45.61 -5.59
C PRO A 404 23.62 44.88 -4.92
N ASP A 405 24.27 45.50 -3.94
CA ASP A 405 25.39 44.93 -3.19
C ASP A 405 24.99 43.82 -2.19
N HIS A 406 23.68 43.52 -2.05
CA HIS A 406 23.15 42.50 -1.11
C HIS A 406 23.65 42.63 0.34
N ALA A 407 24.08 43.83 0.75
CA ALA A 407 24.64 44.05 2.09
C ALA A 407 23.62 43.73 3.20
N PRO A 408 23.96 42.89 4.20
CA PRO A 408 23.01 42.46 5.24
C PRO A 408 22.33 43.59 6.02
N SER A 409 23.01 44.73 6.18
CA SER A 409 22.47 45.91 6.87
C SER A 409 21.36 46.63 6.07
N ARG A 410 21.28 46.39 4.75
CA ARG A 410 20.33 47.02 3.83
C ARG A 410 19.43 45.99 3.14
N THR A 411 19.34 44.78 3.69
CA THR A 411 18.52 43.68 3.16
C THR A 411 17.40 43.35 4.13
N PHE A 412 16.18 43.19 3.62
CA PHE A 412 15.06 42.67 4.40
C PHE A 412 15.08 41.14 4.39
N TYR A 413 14.94 40.54 5.56
CA TYR A 413 14.91 39.10 5.76
C TYR A 413 13.47 38.67 6.03
N LEU A 414 12.79 38.12 5.02
CA LEU A 414 11.42 37.63 5.13
C LEU A 414 11.41 36.12 5.33
N TYR A 415 10.69 35.65 6.33
CA TYR A 415 10.47 34.22 6.52
C TYR A 415 9.31 33.75 5.66
N THR A 416 9.53 32.63 4.99
CA THR A 416 8.57 32.01 4.08
C THR A 416 8.52 30.51 4.29
N VAL A 417 7.37 29.89 3.99
CA VAL A 417 7.22 28.44 4.02
C VAL A 417 6.90 27.97 2.62
N ASN A 418 7.81 27.19 2.03
CA ASN A 418 7.55 26.49 0.78
C ASN A 418 6.95 25.12 1.11
N THR A 419 5.65 24.94 0.85
CA THR A 419 4.92 23.71 1.15
C THR A 419 5.48 22.51 0.38
N LEU A 420 5.84 22.69 -0.90
CA LEU A 420 6.36 21.62 -1.74
C LEU A 420 7.75 21.15 -1.29
N SER A 421 8.65 22.09 -1.00
CA SER A 421 10.00 21.77 -0.51
C SER A 421 9.96 21.10 0.85
N SER A 422 9.14 21.63 1.77
CA SER A 422 8.95 21.05 3.10
C SER A 422 8.32 19.65 3.05
N ALA A 423 7.37 19.42 2.14
CA ALA A 423 6.78 18.09 1.92
C ALA A 423 7.82 17.09 1.38
N ARG A 424 8.64 17.48 0.40
CA ARG A 424 9.72 16.64 -0.14
C ARG A 424 10.77 16.29 0.91
N LEU A 425 11.18 17.27 1.71
CA LEU A 425 12.12 17.05 2.82
C LEU A 425 11.55 16.10 3.86
N LEU A 426 10.28 16.30 4.26
CA LEU A 426 9.61 15.43 5.21
C LEU A 426 9.51 13.99 4.67
N LEU A 427 9.15 13.84 3.40
CA LEU A 427 9.09 12.55 2.72
C LEU A 427 10.44 11.82 2.77
N GLN A 428 11.54 12.52 2.46
CA GLN A 428 12.88 11.95 2.56
C GLN A 428 13.24 11.53 3.99
N ARG A 429 12.84 12.34 5.00
CA ARG A 429 13.00 11.98 6.41
C ARG A 429 12.18 10.75 6.78
N CYS A 430 10.96 10.62 6.28
CA CYS A 430 10.12 9.44 6.48
C CYS A 430 10.80 8.18 5.91
N TYR A 431 11.36 8.24 4.69
CA TYR A 431 12.11 7.11 4.14
C TYR A 431 13.31 6.72 5.01
N LYS A 432 14.08 7.70 5.48
CA LYS A 432 15.19 7.44 6.40
C LYS A 432 14.72 6.85 7.73
N CYS A 433 13.63 7.36 8.31
CA CYS A 433 13.07 6.83 9.55
C CYS A 433 12.64 5.37 9.39
N VAL A 434 11.93 5.02 8.32
CA VAL A 434 11.51 3.64 8.06
C VAL A 434 12.73 2.74 7.83
N ALA A 435 13.72 3.17 7.06
CA ALA A 435 14.96 2.42 6.86
C ALA A 435 15.68 2.14 8.20
N ASN A 436 15.81 3.14 9.06
CA ASN A 436 16.44 2.99 10.38
C ASN A 436 15.65 2.02 11.29
N LEU A 437 14.30 2.04 11.24
CA LEU A 437 13.47 1.11 12.00
C LEU A 437 13.65 -0.34 11.52
N ILE A 438 13.72 -0.55 10.20
CA ILE A 438 13.99 -1.86 9.61
C ILE A 438 15.39 -2.35 9.99
N GLU A 439 16.42 -1.49 9.89
CA GLU A 439 17.78 -1.85 10.30
C GLU A 439 17.86 -2.21 11.78
N ARG A 440 17.15 -1.47 12.65
CA ARG A 440 17.09 -1.78 14.08
C ARG A 440 16.44 -3.14 14.33
N ARG A 441 15.29 -3.41 13.68
CA ARG A 441 14.61 -4.70 13.76
C ARG A 441 15.52 -5.84 13.30
N LEU A 442 16.14 -5.71 12.13
CA LEU A 442 17.05 -6.72 11.58
C LEU A 442 18.26 -6.96 12.49
N HIS A 443 18.80 -5.91 13.10
CA HIS A 443 19.89 -6.03 14.06
C HIS A 443 19.47 -6.82 15.30
N GLU A 444 18.31 -6.50 15.90
CA GLU A 444 17.78 -7.22 17.06
C GLU A 444 17.46 -8.70 16.75
N THR A 445 16.89 -8.99 15.58
CA THR A 445 16.65 -10.36 15.09
C THR A 445 17.96 -11.12 14.86
N LYS A 446 18.99 -10.44 14.33
CA LYS A 446 20.30 -11.06 14.06
C LYS A 446 21.05 -11.40 15.33
N GLU A 447 21.06 -10.51 16.33
CA GLU A 447 21.70 -10.77 17.62
C GLU A 447 21.05 -11.95 18.35
N ASN A 448 19.71 -12.03 18.30
CA ASN A 448 18.94 -13.09 18.97
C ASN A 448 18.66 -14.31 18.08
N ARG A 449 19.36 -14.46 16.94
CA ARG A 449 19.11 -15.53 15.97
C ARG A 449 19.15 -16.94 16.58
N ARG A 450 20.14 -17.21 17.44
CA ARG A 450 20.27 -18.53 18.09
C ARG A 450 19.07 -18.86 18.97
N LEU A 451 18.55 -17.86 19.68
CA LEU A 451 17.40 -17.99 20.56
C LEU A 451 16.12 -18.21 19.75
N LEU A 452 15.95 -17.50 18.64
CA LEU A 452 14.84 -17.70 17.70
C LEU A 452 14.86 -19.10 17.08
N GLU A 453 16.02 -19.57 16.64
CA GLU A 453 16.17 -20.94 16.10
C GLU A 453 15.86 -22.00 17.16
N LYS A 454 16.24 -21.78 18.43
CA LYS A 454 15.87 -22.65 19.55
C LYS A 454 14.34 -22.65 19.78
N SER A 455 13.72 -21.47 19.83
CA SER A 455 12.26 -21.33 19.99
C SER A 455 11.48 -22.03 18.88
N GLN A 456 11.88 -21.83 17.61
CA GLN A 456 11.24 -22.48 16.46
C GLN A 456 11.35 -24.01 16.51
N ARG A 457 12.49 -24.55 16.95
CA ARG A 457 12.64 -26.01 17.10
C ARG A 457 11.73 -26.55 18.20
N VAL A 458 11.63 -25.84 19.33
CA VAL A 458 10.73 -26.23 20.44
C VAL A 458 9.27 -26.19 19.98
N GLU A 459 8.84 -25.13 19.29
CA GLU A 459 7.49 -25.02 18.72
C GLU A 459 7.20 -26.13 17.69
N ALA A 460 8.16 -26.47 16.83
CA ALA A 460 8.01 -27.56 15.86
C ALA A 460 7.86 -28.93 16.55
N ILE A 461 8.63 -29.18 17.62
CA ILE A 461 8.51 -30.39 18.42
C ILE A 461 7.14 -30.42 19.11
N LEU A 462 6.72 -29.32 19.76
CA LEU A 462 5.40 -29.21 20.38
C LEU A 462 4.27 -29.51 19.39
N ALA A 463 4.32 -28.95 18.19
CA ALA A 463 3.32 -29.22 17.14
C ALA A 463 3.29 -30.70 16.73
N SER A 464 4.46 -31.35 16.60
CA SER A 464 4.53 -32.78 16.25
C SER A 464 4.03 -33.70 17.38
N VAL A 465 4.34 -33.35 18.63
CA VAL A 465 3.96 -34.09 19.83
C VAL A 465 2.46 -33.93 20.12
N GLN A 466 1.92 -32.72 19.90
CA GLN A 466 0.49 -32.44 19.99
C GLN A 466 -0.31 -33.19 18.91
N ALA A 467 0.22 -33.28 17.68
CA ALA A 467 -0.40 -34.07 16.61
C ALA A 467 -0.41 -35.58 16.91
N THR A 468 0.52 -36.07 17.73
CA THR A 468 0.62 -37.48 18.14
C THR A 468 -0.27 -37.81 19.35
N GLY A 469 -0.90 -36.79 19.98
CA GLY A 469 -1.80 -36.99 21.13
C GLY A 469 -1.08 -37.31 22.45
N ALA A 470 0.11 -36.73 22.67
CA ALA A 470 0.93 -37.00 23.85
C ALA A 470 0.37 -36.44 25.18
N GLU A 471 0.86 -37.00 26.30
CA GLU A 471 0.50 -36.59 27.65
C GLU A 471 0.96 -35.16 28.00
N GLN A 472 0.18 -34.46 28.82
CA GLN A 472 0.46 -33.07 29.21
C GLN A 472 1.82 -32.87 29.91
N ALA A 473 2.35 -33.91 30.56
CA ALA A 473 3.68 -33.87 31.19
C ALA A 473 4.82 -33.71 30.17
N GLN A 474 4.73 -34.40 29.02
CA GLN A 474 5.74 -34.29 27.96
C GLN A 474 5.73 -32.90 27.31
N LEU A 475 4.55 -32.28 27.18
CA LEU A 475 4.43 -30.92 26.68
C LEU A 475 5.08 -29.90 27.61
N GLN A 476 4.92 -30.07 28.94
CA GLN A 476 5.56 -29.20 29.92
C GLN A 476 7.09 -29.33 29.92
N GLU A 477 7.63 -30.55 29.82
CA GLU A 477 9.09 -30.78 29.72
C GLU A 477 9.69 -30.10 28.48
N ILE A 478 9.00 -30.16 27.35
CA ILE A 478 9.42 -29.50 26.11
C ILE A 478 9.35 -27.98 26.26
N GLU A 479 8.33 -27.45 26.94
CA GLU A 479 8.23 -26.02 27.22
C GLU A 479 9.38 -25.55 28.13
N GLU A 480 9.76 -26.35 29.13
CA GLU A 480 10.85 -26.07 30.07
C GLU A 480 12.25 -26.08 29.42
N MET A 481 12.40 -26.61 28.20
CA MET A 481 13.63 -26.46 27.42
C MET A 481 13.99 -24.98 27.15
N ILE A 482 13.00 -24.09 27.15
CA ILE A 482 13.21 -22.64 27.13
C ILE A 482 13.21 -22.14 28.56
N THR A 483 14.38 -21.71 29.03
CA THR A 483 14.56 -21.23 30.39
C THR A 483 13.77 -19.94 30.63
N ALA A 484 13.33 -19.71 31.88
CA ALA A 484 12.61 -18.48 32.26
C ALA A 484 13.30 -17.16 31.79
N PRO A 485 14.63 -16.95 31.91
CA PRO A 485 15.27 -15.75 31.39
C PRO A 485 15.23 -15.65 29.85
N GLU A 486 15.36 -16.78 29.14
CA GLU A 486 15.23 -16.84 27.68
C GLU A 486 13.81 -16.48 27.23
N ARG A 487 12.77 -16.93 27.96
CA ARG A 487 11.38 -16.53 27.70
C ARG A 487 11.19 -15.02 27.88
N GLN A 488 11.74 -14.44 28.95
CA GLN A 488 11.67 -12.99 29.17
C GLN A 488 12.36 -12.19 28.05
N GLN A 489 13.49 -12.70 27.55
CA GLN A 489 14.21 -12.10 26.42
C GLN A 489 13.42 -12.23 25.11
N LEU A 490 12.76 -13.37 24.87
CA LEU A 490 11.87 -13.58 23.72
C LEU A 490 10.65 -12.66 23.76
N GLU A 491 10.01 -12.48 24.93
CA GLU A 491 8.88 -11.56 25.08
C GLU A 491 9.29 -10.10 24.86
N THR A 492 10.46 -9.72 25.37
CA THR A 492 11.02 -8.37 25.12
C THR A 492 11.33 -8.16 23.64
N LEU A 493 11.92 -9.16 22.98
CA LEU A 493 12.18 -9.14 21.54
C LEU A 493 10.87 -9.01 20.75
N LYS A 494 9.87 -9.85 21.05
CA LYS A 494 8.56 -9.84 20.40
C LYS A 494 7.87 -8.50 20.58
N HIS A 495 7.93 -7.91 21.77
CA HIS A 495 7.41 -6.57 22.02
C HIS A 495 8.12 -5.50 21.17
N ASN A 496 9.45 -5.50 21.12
CA ASN A 496 10.22 -4.52 20.34
C ASN A 496 10.02 -4.67 18.82
N VAL A 497 9.94 -5.90 18.33
CA VAL A 497 9.66 -6.21 16.92
C VAL A 497 8.23 -5.80 16.56
N ASN A 498 7.23 -6.13 17.39
CA ASN A 498 5.85 -5.75 17.17
C ASN A 498 5.68 -4.22 17.19
N LYS A 499 6.34 -3.54 18.12
CA LYS A 499 6.34 -2.07 18.18
C LYS A 499 6.99 -1.47 16.93
N SER A 500 8.07 -2.06 16.44
CA SER A 500 8.71 -1.65 15.18
C SER A 500 7.78 -1.86 13.98
N HIS A 501 7.10 -3.01 13.90
CA HIS A 501 6.06 -3.27 12.89
C HIS A 501 4.89 -2.29 13.00
N GLU A 502 4.42 -1.99 14.21
CA GLU A 502 3.35 -1.02 14.43
C GLU A 502 3.74 0.37 13.92
N TYR A 503 4.97 0.81 14.16
CA TYR A 503 5.48 2.08 13.64
C TYR A 503 5.68 2.08 12.11
N ILE A 504 6.08 0.95 11.52
CA ILE A 504 6.31 0.82 10.07
C ILE A 504 4.97 0.71 9.33
N GLU A 505 4.06 -0.12 9.82
CA GLU A 505 2.77 -0.43 9.21
C GLU A 505 1.67 0.58 9.61
N LEU A 506 1.95 1.47 10.57
CA LEU A 506 0.96 2.34 11.23
C LEU A 506 -0.25 1.53 11.73
N LYS A 507 -0.02 0.28 12.18
CA LYS A 507 -1.08 -0.71 12.41
C LYS A 507 -2.02 -0.37 13.57
N TYR A 508 -1.70 0.62 14.39
CA TYR A 508 -2.59 1.09 15.45
C TYR A 508 -2.52 2.62 15.57
N LYS A 509 -3.67 3.28 15.34
CA LYS A 509 -4.01 4.72 15.56
C LYS A 509 -4.47 5.50 14.31
N LEU A 510 -5.27 4.90 13.45
CA LEU A 510 -6.52 5.57 13.09
C LEU A 510 -7.54 5.05 14.10
N ARG A 511 -7.94 5.92 15.04
CA ARG A 511 -8.98 5.64 16.03
C ARG A 511 -10.12 4.90 15.35
N THR A 512 -10.59 3.85 16.00
CA THR A 512 -11.96 3.35 15.91
C THR A 512 -12.92 4.48 15.56
N LEU A 513 -13.27 4.58 14.28
CA LEU A 513 -14.52 5.22 13.90
C LEU A 513 -15.62 4.27 14.42
N PRO A 514 -16.63 4.79 15.14
CA PRO A 514 -17.73 3.95 15.58
C PRO A 514 -18.34 3.29 14.34
N GLN A 515 -18.49 1.97 14.39
CA GLN A 515 -19.28 1.26 13.39
C GLN A 515 -20.68 1.89 13.35
N PRO A 516 -21.30 2.07 12.17
CA PRO A 516 -22.71 2.38 12.13
C PRO A 516 -23.43 1.18 12.76
N HIS A 517 -24.18 1.46 13.84
CA HIS A 517 -25.08 0.48 14.42
C HIS A 517 -25.94 -0.12 13.31
N GLN A 518 -25.78 -1.43 13.06
CA GLN A 518 -26.80 -2.21 12.39
C GLN A 518 -28.00 -2.25 13.35
N SER A 519 -28.94 -1.33 13.14
CA SER A 519 -30.28 -1.43 13.70
C SER A 519 -30.99 -2.58 13.00
N GLY A 520 -31.26 -3.66 13.75
CA GLY A 520 -32.36 -4.57 13.45
C GLY A 520 -33.72 -3.95 13.75
#